data_AF-A0A224XQV2-F1
#
_entry.id   AF-A0A224XQV2-F1
#
_cell.length_a   1.000
_cell.length_b   1.000
_cell.length_c   1.000
_cell.angle_alpha   90.00
_cell.angle_beta   90.00
_cell.angle_gamma   90.00
#
_symmetry.space_group_name_H-M   'P 1'
#
loop_
_entity.id
_entity.type
_entity.pdbx_description
1 polymer ?
#
loop_
_entity_poly.entity_id
_entity_poly.type
_entity_poly.pdbx_seq_one_letter_code
_entity_poly.pdbx_strand_id
1 'polypeptide(L)'
;NQKLSATFKTFIYGASKPLYAMIKYWIFKGLINDPKDEFFIYENKELYGRNRWHSQFILRKELIPNKFTIDQANLIVDIGKCVYFLKQYWTENKEYKNEISDLKQTFDRLVDEEIHSSTPGENPLISELRKIHVINTQYVLKVLKKDYNLLHFFTNLHHYILLGQGDFARRFMEAMQQLEEQKYDRLDVVVDPLLRNILHRMAEGHKKSDWFNNIHIHINNSNTSEETIFEAFSLRYSIKGPLKMIFQAYEKDYHLLFIFLWRKTHIQYKLSSIARDLYYLKKYEDCKSGFNSITKELYFLKYQLTNFMFHLEYYIVHEVIEKEWYYFLYSFKYCTSIDDVIKAHERMLSRIFMGTLMDTQYKV
;
A
#
# COMPACT_ATOMS: atom_id res chain seq x y z
N ASN A 1 -38.92 4.18 40.53
CA ASN A 1 -39.91 3.08 40.49
C ASN A 1 -39.20 1.78 40.09
N GLN A 2 -38.78 0.95 41.06
CA GLN A 2 -37.87 -0.18 40.84
C GLN A 2 -38.46 -1.30 39.96
N LYS A 3 -39.77 -1.57 40.06
CA LYS A 3 -40.48 -2.53 39.20
C LYS A 3 -40.48 -2.12 37.72
N LEU A 4 -40.67 -0.83 37.45
CA LEU A 4 -40.63 -0.29 36.09
C LEU A 4 -39.23 -0.44 35.48
N SER A 5 -38.19 -0.14 36.27
CA SER A 5 -36.79 -0.33 35.86
C SER A 5 -36.46 -1.80 35.56
N ALA A 6 -36.90 -2.73 36.41
CA ALA A 6 -36.70 -4.15 36.18
C ALA A 6 -37.39 -4.64 34.89
N THR A 7 -38.64 -4.23 34.68
CA THR A 7 -39.41 -4.59 33.47
C THR A 7 -38.75 -4.04 32.20
N PHE A 8 -38.29 -2.79 32.24
CA PHE A 8 -37.59 -2.15 31.11
C PHE A 8 -36.26 -2.86 30.78
N LYS A 9 -35.50 -3.29 31.81
CA LYS A 9 -34.30 -4.10 31.61
C LYS A 9 -34.61 -5.44 30.93
N THR A 10 -35.72 -6.10 31.29
CA THR A 10 -36.14 -7.35 30.64
C THR A 10 -36.55 -7.15 29.18
N PHE A 11 -37.21 -6.05 28.84
CA PHE A 11 -37.52 -5.72 27.43
C PHE A 11 -36.28 -5.43 26.61
N ILE A 12 -35.36 -4.61 27.13
CA ILE A 12 -34.06 -4.35 26.48
C ILE A 12 -33.27 -5.65 26.31
N TYR A 13 -33.34 -6.56 27.29
CA TYR A 13 -32.72 -7.88 27.19
C TYR A 13 -33.27 -8.70 26.03
N GLY A 14 -34.59 -8.75 25.87
CA GLY A 14 -35.21 -9.45 24.73
C GLY A 14 -34.83 -8.82 23.39
N ALA A 15 -34.84 -7.49 23.32
CA ALA A 15 -34.57 -6.73 22.10
C ALA A 15 -33.10 -6.72 21.68
N SER A 16 -32.15 -6.94 22.59
CA SER A 16 -30.70 -6.93 22.27
C SER A 16 -30.17 -8.27 21.73
N LYS A 17 -30.92 -9.37 21.89
CA LYS A 17 -30.50 -10.71 21.42
C LYS A 17 -30.18 -10.77 19.93
N PRO A 18 -31.01 -10.24 19.01
CA PRO A 18 -30.70 -10.25 17.58
C PRO A 18 -29.41 -9.49 17.27
N LEU A 19 -29.21 -8.33 17.91
CA LEU A 19 -28.00 -7.53 17.76
C LEU A 19 -26.74 -8.32 18.15
N TYR A 20 -26.72 -8.91 19.34
CA TYR A 20 -25.55 -9.70 19.78
C TYR A 20 -25.35 -10.97 18.94
N ALA A 21 -26.42 -11.56 18.42
CA ALA A 21 -26.32 -12.68 17.47
C ALA A 21 -25.68 -12.24 16.14
N MET A 22 -26.04 -11.07 15.61
CA MET A 22 -25.42 -10.49 14.42
C MET A 22 -23.94 -10.15 14.66
N ILE A 23 -23.61 -9.52 15.80
CA ILE A 23 -22.21 -9.25 16.21
C ILE A 23 -21.43 -10.57 16.28
N LYS A 24 -21.96 -11.59 16.97
CA LYS A 24 -21.34 -12.90 17.11
C LYS A 24 -21.08 -13.56 15.74
N TYR A 25 -22.06 -13.49 14.84
CA TYR A 25 -21.91 -14.03 13.50
C TYR A 25 -20.80 -13.29 12.73
N TRP A 26 -20.75 -11.97 12.82
CA TRP A 26 -19.72 -11.17 12.20
C TRP A 26 -18.31 -11.47 12.76
N ILE A 27 -18.12 -11.41 14.08
CA ILE A 27 -16.79 -11.52 14.70
C ILE A 27 -16.21 -12.95 14.70
N PHE A 28 -17.03 -14.00 14.51
CA PHE A 28 -16.57 -15.40 14.52
C PHE A 28 -16.76 -16.12 13.17
N LYS A 29 -17.61 -15.62 12.28
CA LYS A 29 -17.80 -16.19 10.93
C LYS A 29 -17.35 -15.25 9.83
N GLY A 30 -17.17 -13.95 10.10
CA GLY A 30 -16.81 -12.97 9.09
C GLY A 30 -17.94 -12.72 8.09
N LEU A 31 -19.19 -12.99 8.45
CA LEU A 31 -20.34 -12.86 7.57
C LEU A 31 -21.36 -11.92 8.19
N ILE A 32 -22.02 -11.10 7.38
CA ILE A 32 -23.12 -10.25 7.80
C ILE A 32 -24.42 -11.03 7.55
N ASN A 33 -25.16 -11.31 8.63
CA ASN A 33 -26.47 -11.94 8.57
C ASN A 33 -27.53 -10.94 9.03
N ASP A 34 -27.91 -10.05 8.13
CA ASP A 34 -28.84 -8.95 8.40
C ASP A 34 -30.01 -8.95 7.39
N PRO A 35 -31.03 -9.80 7.62
CA PRO A 35 -32.17 -9.92 6.70
C PRO A 35 -33.13 -8.73 6.75
N LYS A 36 -32.99 -7.83 7.74
CA LYS A 36 -33.90 -6.71 7.99
C LYS A 36 -33.24 -5.34 7.83
N ASP A 37 -31.98 -5.32 7.43
CA ASP A 37 -31.19 -4.10 7.26
C ASP A 37 -31.08 -3.28 8.55
N GLU A 38 -31.06 -3.95 9.70
CA GLU A 38 -31.03 -3.34 11.03
C GLU A 38 -29.64 -3.34 11.67
N PHE A 39 -28.67 -4.04 11.08
CA PHE A 39 -27.32 -4.10 11.62
C PHE A 39 -26.54 -2.83 11.31
N PHE A 40 -25.77 -2.36 12.30
CA PHE A 40 -24.97 -1.15 12.16
C PHE A 40 -23.72 -1.33 11.27
N ILE A 41 -23.45 -2.55 10.77
CA ILE A 41 -22.36 -2.84 9.82
C ILE A 41 -22.99 -3.32 8.52
N TYR A 42 -22.53 -2.76 7.40
CA TYR A 42 -22.96 -3.22 6.08
C TYR A 42 -21.78 -3.41 5.13
N GLU A 43 -21.99 -4.27 4.15
CA GLU A 43 -21.05 -4.48 3.06
C GLU A 43 -21.34 -3.52 1.91
N ASN A 44 -20.39 -2.63 1.62
CA ASN A 44 -20.42 -1.77 0.45
C ASN A 44 -19.81 -2.50 -0.75
N LYS A 45 -20.69 -2.95 -1.66
CA LYS A 45 -20.31 -3.68 -2.87
C LYS A 45 -19.84 -2.79 -4.03
N GLU A 46 -20.03 -1.48 -3.95
CA GLU A 46 -19.68 -0.56 -5.02
C GLU A 46 -18.19 -0.18 -4.99
N LEU A 47 -17.56 -0.23 -3.80
CA LEU A 47 -16.18 0.23 -3.58
C LEU A 47 -15.12 -0.87 -3.70
N TYR A 48 -15.47 -2.03 -4.27
CA TYR A 48 -14.57 -3.16 -4.46
C TYR A 48 -13.27 -2.84 -5.24
N GLY A 49 -13.19 -1.70 -5.94
CA GLY A 49 -12.09 -1.37 -6.84
C GLY A 49 -10.93 -0.55 -6.25
N ARG A 50 -11.08 0.15 -5.11
CA ARG A 50 -10.07 1.15 -4.67
C ARG A 50 -9.50 0.94 -3.27
N ASN A 51 -10.31 0.55 -2.28
CA ASN A 51 -9.83 0.35 -0.90
C ASN A 51 -10.71 -0.66 -0.16
N ARG A 52 -10.53 -1.96 -0.44
CA ARG A 52 -11.39 -2.99 0.16
C ARG A 52 -11.23 -3.08 1.67
N TRP A 53 -10.00 -3.05 2.19
CA TRP A 53 -9.75 -3.19 3.63
C TRP A 53 -10.46 -2.12 4.48
N HIS A 54 -10.44 -0.86 4.04
CA HIS A 54 -11.05 0.23 4.80
C HIS A 54 -12.50 0.54 4.40
N SER A 55 -12.93 0.18 3.18
CA SER A 55 -14.20 0.65 2.63
C SER A 55 -15.19 -0.46 2.27
N GLN A 56 -14.84 -1.75 2.38
CA GLN A 56 -15.79 -2.84 2.12
C GLN A 56 -16.83 -2.94 3.24
N PHE A 57 -16.43 -2.81 4.50
CA PHE A 57 -17.31 -2.92 5.66
C PHE A 57 -17.38 -1.58 6.38
N ILE A 58 -18.54 -0.94 6.35
CA ILE A 58 -18.75 0.44 6.82
C ILE A 58 -19.80 0.47 7.93
N LEU A 59 -19.60 1.38 8.88
CA LEU A 59 -20.57 1.67 9.95
C LEU A 59 -21.73 2.54 9.46
N ARG A 60 -22.95 2.15 9.81
CA ARG A 60 -24.14 3.03 9.77
C ARG A 60 -24.26 3.70 11.13
N LYS A 61 -23.67 4.90 11.26
CA LYS A 61 -23.55 5.64 12.53
C LYS A 61 -24.90 5.82 13.24
N GLU A 62 -25.97 6.01 12.47
CA GLU A 62 -27.35 6.17 12.94
C GLU A 62 -27.93 4.92 13.64
N LEU A 63 -27.42 3.73 13.30
CA LEU A 63 -27.90 2.45 13.85
C LEU A 63 -27.03 1.94 15.01
N ILE A 64 -25.98 2.68 15.41
CA ILE A 64 -25.13 2.28 16.52
C ILE A 64 -25.94 2.41 17.82
N PRO A 65 -26.13 1.31 18.57
CA PRO A 65 -26.83 1.39 19.84
C PRO A 65 -26.07 2.28 20.82
N ASN A 66 -26.78 3.09 21.61
CA ASN A 66 -26.18 3.99 22.61
C ASN A 66 -25.24 3.31 23.63
N LYS A 67 -25.30 1.97 23.73
CA LYS A 67 -24.40 1.17 24.55
C LYS A 67 -22.97 1.12 24.01
N PHE A 68 -22.78 1.28 22.70
CA PHE A 68 -21.46 1.28 22.07
C PHE A 68 -21.03 2.70 21.72
N THR A 69 -19.78 3.03 22.03
CA THR A 69 -19.14 4.20 21.43
C THR A 69 -18.79 3.90 19.97
N ILE A 70 -18.54 4.96 19.19
CA ILE A 70 -18.10 4.82 17.79
C ILE A 70 -16.82 3.97 17.70
N ASP A 71 -15.88 4.15 18.63
CA ASP A 71 -14.63 3.38 18.67
C ASP A 71 -14.86 1.90 18.96
N GLN A 72 -15.81 1.57 19.83
CA GLN A 72 -16.18 0.18 20.10
C GLN A 72 -16.88 -0.45 18.89
N ALA A 73 -17.72 0.31 18.18
CA ALA A 73 -18.33 -0.14 16.94
C ALA A 73 -17.28 -0.37 15.83
N ASN A 74 -16.28 0.52 15.71
CA ASN A 74 -15.15 0.34 14.80
C ASN A 74 -14.34 -0.92 15.14
N LEU A 75 -14.07 -1.18 16.43
CA LEU A 75 -13.41 -2.40 16.87
C LEU A 75 -14.17 -3.66 16.40
N ILE A 76 -15.50 -3.68 16.50
CA ILE A 76 -16.32 -4.81 16.03
C ILE A 76 -16.20 -4.98 14.51
N VAL A 77 -16.19 -3.88 13.76
CA VAL A 77 -15.94 -3.91 12.31
C VAL A 77 -14.57 -4.52 12.01
N ASP A 78 -13.52 -4.06 12.68
CA ASP A 78 -12.15 -4.48 12.41
C ASP A 78 -11.88 -5.95 12.79
N ILE A 79 -12.52 -6.45 13.85
CA ILE A 79 -12.50 -7.88 14.18
C ILE A 79 -13.06 -8.70 13.02
N GLY A 80 -14.28 -8.40 12.56
CA GLY A 80 -14.91 -9.20 11.51
C GLY A 80 -14.24 -9.03 10.15
N LYS A 81 -13.60 -7.88 9.84
CA LYS A 81 -12.72 -7.73 8.67
C LYS A 81 -11.59 -8.76 8.68
N CYS A 82 -10.92 -8.92 9.83
CA CYS A 82 -9.85 -9.88 9.99
C CYS A 82 -10.37 -11.32 9.84
N VAL A 83 -11.52 -11.64 10.43
CA VAL A 83 -12.13 -12.98 10.31
C VAL A 83 -12.57 -13.28 8.88
N TYR A 84 -13.19 -12.32 8.21
CA TYR A 84 -13.56 -12.42 6.80
C TYR A 84 -12.32 -12.70 5.94
N PHE A 85 -11.24 -11.95 6.15
CA PHE A 85 -9.97 -12.17 5.47
C PHE A 85 -9.42 -13.58 5.71
N LEU A 86 -9.35 -14.02 6.97
CA LEU A 86 -8.82 -15.33 7.33
C LEU A 86 -9.67 -16.45 6.71
N LYS A 87 -10.99 -16.31 6.69
CA LYS A 87 -11.89 -17.28 6.07
C LYS A 87 -11.73 -17.36 4.55
N GLN A 88 -11.44 -16.22 3.90
CA GLN A 88 -11.30 -16.18 2.46
C GLN A 88 -9.92 -16.66 1.97
N TYR A 89 -8.85 -16.35 2.69
CA TYR A 89 -7.47 -16.49 2.19
C TYR A 89 -6.59 -17.46 2.98
N TRP A 90 -7.13 -18.11 4.02
CA TRP A 90 -6.38 -19.06 4.83
C TRP A 90 -7.12 -20.38 5.03
N THR A 91 -6.37 -21.48 4.93
CA THR A 91 -6.91 -22.83 5.19
C THR A 91 -6.91 -23.06 6.70
N GLU A 92 -8.02 -23.57 7.22
CA GLU A 92 -8.28 -23.65 8.66
C GLU A 92 -7.19 -24.37 9.46
N ASN A 93 -6.55 -23.65 10.38
CA ASN A 93 -5.59 -24.20 11.33
C ASN A 93 -6.27 -24.63 12.64
N LYS A 94 -5.91 -25.80 13.17
CA LYS A 94 -6.41 -26.34 14.44
C LYS A 94 -6.10 -25.42 15.64
N GLU A 95 -4.90 -24.82 15.66
CA GLU A 95 -4.46 -23.91 16.72
C GLU A 95 -5.40 -22.71 16.85
N TYR A 96 -5.61 -22.00 15.73
CA TYR A 96 -6.54 -20.86 15.65
C TYR A 96 -7.97 -21.24 16.05
N LYS A 97 -8.46 -22.41 15.62
CA LYS A 97 -9.81 -22.88 15.97
C LYS A 97 -9.99 -23.08 17.47
N ASN A 98 -8.99 -23.63 18.15
CA ASN A 98 -9.06 -23.87 19.59
C ASN A 98 -9.08 -22.53 20.34
N GLU A 99 -8.13 -21.65 20.02
CA GLU A 99 -7.99 -20.33 20.65
C GLU A 99 -9.27 -19.48 20.49
N ILE A 100 -9.85 -19.45 19.28
CA ILE A 100 -11.09 -18.73 18.99
C ILE A 100 -12.31 -19.40 19.65
N SER A 101 -12.31 -20.73 19.81
CA SER A 101 -13.39 -21.44 20.50
C SER A 101 -13.50 -21.02 21.96
N ASP A 102 -12.37 -20.89 22.65
CA ASP A 102 -12.33 -20.51 24.07
C ASP A 102 -12.78 -19.05 24.26
N LEU A 103 -12.32 -18.15 23.39
CA LEU A 103 -12.81 -16.76 23.35
C LEU A 103 -14.30 -16.67 23.05
N LYS A 104 -14.81 -17.53 22.15
CA LYS A 104 -16.24 -17.57 21.81
C LYS A 104 -17.10 -17.99 23.00
N GLN A 105 -16.67 -19.00 23.76
CA GLN A 105 -17.38 -19.41 24.98
C GLN A 105 -17.39 -18.29 26.03
N THR A 106 -16.25 -17.60 26.18
CA THR A 106 -16.12 -16.46 27.10
C THR A 106 -17.03 -15.30 26.66
N PHE A 107 -17.03 -14.97 25.37
CA PHE A 107 -17.92 -13.96 24.79
C PHE A 107 -19.39 -14.29 25.03
N ASP A 108 -19.81 -15.53 24.78
CA ASP A 108 -21.20 -15.96 24.99
C ASP A 108 -21.64 -15.78 26.44
N ARG A 109 -20.79 -16.17 27.40
CA ARG A 109 -21.03 -15.96 28.82
C ARG A 109 -21.11 -14.48 29.18
N LEU A 110 -20.19 -13.66 28.68
CA LEU A 110 -20.14 -12.23 28.98
C LEU A 110 -21.35 -11.49 28.40
N VAL A 111 -21.84 -11.87 27.22
CA VAL A 111 -23.08 -11.31 26.66
C VAL A 111 -24.25 -11.59 27.60
N ASP A 112 -24.39 -12.82 28.11
CA ASP A 112 -25.44 -13.14 29.08
C ASP A 112 -25.29 -12.31 30.37
N GLU A 113 -24.07 -12.19 30.93
CA GLU A 113 -23.78 -11.44 32.17
C GLU A 113 -23.92 -9.90 32.01
N GLU A 114 -23.52 -9.34 30.88
CA GLU A 114 -23.58 -7.90 30.55
C GLU A 114 -25.00 -7.38 30.42
N ILE A 115 -25.91 -8.19 29.88
CA ILE A 115 -27.29 -7.74 29.69
C ILE A 115 -28.02 -7.67 31.06
N HIS A 116 -27.46 -8.31 32.09
CA HIS A 116 -28.00 -8.33 33.46
C HIS A 116 -27.34 -7.32 34.42
N SER A 117 -26.16 -6.79 34.11
CA SER A 117 -25.40 -5.91 35.01
C SER A 117 -25.31 -4.46 34.51
N SER A 118 -25.32 -3.52 35.45
CA SER A 118 -25.05 -2.09 35.21
C SER A 118 -23.82 -1.73 36.04
N THR A 119 -22.67 -2.33 35.73
CA THR A 119 -21.44 -2.07 36.47
C THR A 119 -20.79 -0.78 35.97
N PRO A 120 -20.40 0.15 36.88
CA PRO A 120 -19.50 1.23 36.53
C PRO A 120 -18.07 0.67 36.35
N GLY A 121 -17.48 0.83 35.16
CA GLY A 121 -16.12 0.37 34.86
C GLY A 121 -15.87 0.07 33.38
N GLU A 122 -14.66 -0.36 33.02
CA GLU A 122 -14.39 -0.92 31.68
C GLU A 122 -15.24 -2.18 31.48
N ASN A 123 -16.05 -2.17 30.42
CA ASN A 123 -16.95 -3.25 30.08
C ASN A 123 -16.14 -4.54 29.77
N PRO A 124 -16.33 -5.64 30.53
CA PRO A 124 -15.64 -6.92 30.29
C PRO A 124 -15.80 -7.44 28.86
N LEU A 125 -16.96 -7.22 28.22
CA LEU A 125 -17.21 -7.59 26.83
C LEU A 125 -16.26 -6.85 25.88
N ILE A 126 -16.02 -5.56 26.11
CA ILE A 126 -15.12 -4.76 25.29
C ILE A 126 -13.67 -5.25 25.47
N SER A 127 -13.28 -5.63 26.68
CA SER A 127 -11.97 -6.24 26.92
C SER A 127 -11.80 -7.54 26.14
N GLU A 128 -12.86 -8.35 26.07
CA GLU A 128 -12.87 -9.62 25.34
C GLU A 128 -12.82 -9.39 23.82
N LEU A 129 -13.58 -8.41 23.31
CA LEU A 129 -13.50 -7.99 21.91
C LEU A 129 -12.08 -7.54 21.52
N ARG A 130 -11.37 -6.82 22.40
CA ARG A 130 -9.97 -6.43 22.15
C ARG A 130 -9.04 -7.65 22.06
N LYS A 131 -9.22 -8.67 22.90
CA LYS A 131 -8.44 -9.92 22.80
C LYS A 131 -8.70 -10.64 21.48
N ILE A 132 -9.97 -10.77 21.09
CA ILE A 132 -10.37 -11.37 19.82
C ILE A 132 -9.74 -10.60 18.65
N HIS A 133 -9.73 -9.26 18.71
CA HIS A 133 -9.10 -8.43 17.69
C HIS A 133 -7.60 -8.67 17.58
N VAL A 134 -6.87 -8.62 18.70
CA VAL A 134 -5.41 -8.84 18.75
C VAL A 134 -5.04 -10.20 18.17
N ILE A 135 -5.75 -11.26 18.56
CA ILE A 135 -5.50 -12.61 18.05
C ILE A 135 -5.72 -12.63 16.54
N ASN A 136 -6.87 -12.15 16.06
CA ASN A 136 -7.17 -12.17 14.63
C ASN A 136 -6.17 -11.37 13.79
N THR A 137 -5.75 -10.18 14.23
CA THR A 137 -4.78 -9.35 13.49
C THR A 137 -3.39 -9.98 13.46
N GLN A 138 -2.98 -10.69 14.52
CA GLN A 138 -1.75 -11.48 14.55
C GLN A 138 -1.79 -12.63 13.55
N TYR A 139 -2.90 -13.38 13.47
CA TYR A 139 -3.05 -14.44 12.48
C TYR A 139 -3.08 -13.92 11.05
N VAL A 140 -3.76 -12.79 10.78
CA VAL A 140 -3.73 -12.14 9.45
C VAL A 140 -2.28 -11.83 9.06
N LEU A 141 -1.51 -11.23 9.97
CA LEU A 141 -0.10 -10.93 9.71
C LEU A 141 0.73 -12.21 9.49
N LYS A 142 0.51 -13.25 10.30
CA LYS A 142 1.20 -14.56 10.18
C LYS A 142 0.96 -15.17 8.79
N VAL A 143 -0.28 -15.17 8.32
CA VAL A 143 -0.68 -15.67 6.99
C VAL A 143 0.00 -14.84 5.90
N LEU A 144 -0.05 -13.52 5.97
CA LEU A 144 0.56 -12.65 4.96
C LEU A 144 2.09 -12.79 4.91
N LYS A 145 2.76 -12.84 6.06
CA LYS A 145 4.21 -13.02 6.15
C LYS A 145 4.65 -14.37 5.58
N LYS A 146 3.95 -15.46 5.94
CA LYS A 146 4.36 -16.84 5.61
C LYS A 146 3.87 -17.31 4.25
N ASP A 147 2.57 -17.19 3.99
CA ASP A 147 1.93 -17.85 2.83
C ASP A 147 1.95 -16.93 1.59
N TYR A 148 2.03 -15.61 1.80
CA TYR A 148 2.00 -14.60 0.72
C TYR A 148 3.29 -13.77 0.61
N ASN A 149 4.34 -14.12 1.37
CA ASN A 149 5.65 -13.47 1.34
C ASN A 149 5.59 -11.93 1.41
N LEU A 150 4.86 -11.40 2.40
CA LEU A 150 4.61 -9.96 2.56
C LEU A 150 5.88 -9.09 2.50
N LEU A 151 6.99 -9.56 3.08
CA LEU A 151 8.26 -8.83 3.01
C LEU A 151 8.76 -8.71 1.56
N HIS A 152 8.72 -9.81 0.81
CA HIS A 152 9.14 -9.83 -0.58
C HIS A 152 8.28 -8.91 -1.46
N PHE A 153 6.98 -8.82 -1.18
CA PHE A 153 6.10 -7.85 -1.81
C PHE A 153 6.59 -6.40 -1.63
N PHE A 154 6.88 -5.98 -0.40
CA PHE A 154 7.42 -4.65 -0.13
C PHE A 154 8.81 -4.44 -0.74
N THR A 155 9.67 -5.46 -0.68
CA THR A 155 11.00 -5.41 -1.31
C THR A 155 10.90 -5.20 -2.82
N ASN A 156 9.93 -5.81 -3.50
CA ASN A 156 9.75 -5.61 -4.94
C ASN A 156 9.23 -4.20 -5.27
N LEU A 157 8.34 -3.66 -4.44
CA LEU A 157 7.93 -2.25 -4.56
C LEU A 157 9.13 -1.32 -4.42
N HIS A 158 9.97 -1.55 -3.42
CA HIS A 158 11.20 -0.79 -3.19
C HIS A 158 12.17 -0.88 -4.38
N HIS A 159 12.53 -2.10 -4.79
CA HIS A 159 13.54 -2.31 -5.83
C HIS A 159 13.12 -1.81 -7.22
N TYR A 160 11.87 -2.02 -7.61
CA TYR A 160 11.45 -1.83 -9.01
C TYR A 160 10.53 -0.64 -9.22
N ILE A 161 9.68 -0.31 -8.25
CA ILE A 161 8.76 0.83 -8.36
C ILE A 161 9.39 2.10 -7.78
N LEU A 162 10.12 2.00 -6.67
CA LEU A 162 10.93 3.10 -6.12
C LEU A 162 12.35 3.16 -6.70
N LEU A 163 12.65 2.33 -7.71
CA LEU A 163 13.94 2.28 -8.40
C LEU A 163 15.16 2.06 -7.47
N GLY A 164 14.98 1.44 -6.29
CA GLY A 164 16.07 1.17 -5.36
C GLY A 164 17.13 0.19 -5.89
N GLN A 165 16.76 -0.68 -6.85
CA GLN A 165 17.72 -1.56 -7.52
C GLN A 165 18.41 -0.81 -8.67
N GLY A 166 19.55 -0.19 -8.39
CA GLY A 166 20.27 0.67 -9.35
C GLY A 166 20.60 0.00 -10.70
N ASP A 167 20.98 -1.29 -10.70
CA ASP A 167 21.28 -1.99 -11.97
C ASP A 167 20.02 -2.20 -12.83
N PHE A 168 18.86 -2.42 -12.22
CA PHE A 168 17.59 -2.46 -12.94
C PHE A 168 17.27 -1.10 -13.55
N ALA A 169 17.28 -0.04 -12.73
CA ALA A 169 16.93 1.31 -13.15
C ALA A 169 17.82 1.78 -14.32
N ARG A 170 19.13 1.53 -14.23
CA ARG A 170 20.10 1.85 -15.28
C ARG A 170 19.85 1.10 -16.58
N ARG A 171 19.74 -0.23 -16.53
CA ARG A 171 19.48 -1.06 -17.74
C ARG A 171 18.16 -0.71 -18.39
N PHE A 172 17.13 -0.43 -17.59
CA PHE A 172 15.84 -0.02 -18.10
C PHE A 172 15.90 1.36 -18.76
N MET A 173 16.61 2.33 -18.17
CA MET A 173 16.85 3.65 -18.78
C MET A 173 17.61 3.55 -20.11
N GLU A 174 18.68 2.76 -20.16
CA GLU A 174 19.47 2.52 -21.39
C GLU A 174 18.59 1.90 -22.51
N ALA A 175 17.74 0.93 -22.17
CA ALA A 175 16.82 0.32 -23.12
C ALA A 175 15.76 1.31 -23.65
N MET A 176 15.22 2.17 -22.79
CA MET A 176 14.22 3.15 -23.19
C MET A 176 14.81 4.27 -24.06
N GLN A 177 16.07 4.65 -23.83
CA GLN A 177 16.71 5.66 -24.67
C GLN A 177 16.88 5.19 -26.12
N GLN A 178 17.20 3.91 -26.35
CA GLN A 178 17.29 3.36 -27.70
C GLN A 178 15.98 3.49 -28.48
N LEU A 179 14.85 3.56 -27.78
CA LEU A 179 13.54 3.77 -28.39
C LEU A 179 13.27 5.25 -28.67
N GLU A 180 13.85 6.18 -27.93
CA GLU A 180 13.54 7.61 -28.06
C GLU A 180 13.86 8.18 -29.45
N GLU A 181 14.80 7.58 -30.17
CA GLU A 181 15.19 7.98 -31.52
C GLU A 181 14.09 7.70 -32.58
N GLN A 182 13.02 6.98 -32.22
CA GLN A 182 11.96 6.56 -33.12
C GLN A 182 10.56 6.86 -32.56
N LYS A 183 9.59 7.08 -33.45
CA LYS A 183 8.17 7.19 -33.10
C LYS A 183 7.51 5.81 -33.19
N TYR A 184 6.73 5.45 -32.18
CA TYR A 184 6.01 4.18 -32.13
C TYR A 184 4.51 4.41 -31.92
N ASP A 185 3.67 3.74 -32.71
CA ASP A 185 2.20 3.81 -32.58
C ASP A 185 1.69 3.01 -31.38
N ARG A 186 2.41 1.95 -30.98
CA ARG A 186 2.04 1.02 -29.89
C ARG A 186 3.21 0.79 -28.94
N LEU A 187 3.36 1.68 -27.97
CA LEU A 187 4.45 1.61 -26.97
C LEU A 187 4.37 0.36 -26.10
N ASP A 188 3.18 -0.14 -25.78
CA ASP A 188 3.00 -1.37 -24.99
C ASP A 188 3.68 -2.59 -25.65
N VAL A 189 3.56 -2.71 -26.97
CA VAL A 189 4.11 -3.84 -27.74
C VAL A 189 5.64 -3.81 -27.78
N VAL A 190 6.26 -2.64 -27.64
CA VAL A 190 7.72 -2.47 -27.70
C VAL A 190 8.34 -2.48 -26.30
N VAL A 191 7.73 -1.78 -25.35
CA VAL A 191 8.28 -1.60 -24.00
C VAL A 191 8.09 -2.87 -23.16
N ASP A 192 6.97 -3.60 -23.28
CA ASP A 192 6.73 -4.79 -22.44
C ASP A 192 7.76 -5.90 -22.70
N PRO A 193 8.05 -6.32 -23.94
CA PRO A 193 9.09 -7.32 -24.19
C PRO A 193 10.47 -6.94 -23.64
N LEU A 194 10.86 -5.66 -23.71
CA LEU A 194 12.11 -5.17 -23.15
C LEU A 194 12.12 -5.25 -21.62
N LEU A 195 11.03 -4.81 -20.98
CA LEU A 195 10.84 -4.94 -19.55
C LEU A 195 10.92 -6.42 -19.13
N ARG A 196 10.22 -7.32 -19.82
CA ARG A 196 10.26 -8.76 -19.54
C ARG A 196 11.68 -9.31 -19.63
N ASN A 197 12.41 -9.00 -20.71
CA ASN A 197 13.79 -9.46 -20.89
C ASN A 197 14.71 -8.97 -19.76
N ILE A 198 14.62 -7.69 -19.39
CA ILE A 198 15.41 -7.14 -18.28
C ILE A 198 15.05 -7.82 -16.96
N LEU A 199 13.76 -7.93 -16.64
CA LEU A 199 13.31 -8.56 -15.41
C LEU A 199 13.68 -10.05 -15.35
N HIS A 200 13.60 -10.78 -16.46
CA HIS A 200 14.03 -12.17 -16.54
C HIS A 200 15.51 -12.31 -16.24
N ARG A 201 16.38 -11.48 -16.83
CA ARG A 201 17.81 -11.47 -16.54
C ARG A 201 18.11 -11.14 -15.08
N MET A 202 17.36 -10.21 -14.49
CA MET A 202 17.49 -9.88 -13.06
C MET A 202 16.98 -11.01 -12.16
N ALA A 203 16.07 -11.84 -12.66
CA ALA A 203 15.54 -13.00 -11.97
C ALA A 203 16.38 -14.28 -12.20
N GLU A 204 17.41 -14.26 -13.04
CA GLU A 204 18.32 -15.40 -13.27
C GLU A 204 19.00 -15.80 -11.95
N GLY A 205 18.47 -16.84 -11.30
CA GLY A 205 18.87 -17.30 -9.97
C GLY A 205 17.71 -17.49 -8.99
N HIS A 206 16.59 -16.80 -9.22
CA HIS A 206 15.38 -16.87 -8.39
C HIS A 206 14.37 -17.90 -8.95
N LYS A 207 14.71 -19.20 -8.87
CA LYS A 207 13.92 -20.32 -9.44
C LYS A 207 12.49 -20.52 -8.89
N LYS A 208 12.03 -19.70 -7.93
CA LYS A 208 10.79 -19.97 -7.16
C LYS A 208 9.75 -18.85 -7.13
N SER A 209 10.01 -17.66 -7.68
CA SER A 209 9.02 -16.57 -7.64
C SER A 209 8.86 -15.85 -8.98
N ASP A 210 7.68 -16.00 -9.57
CA ASP A 210 7.20 -15.26 -10.74
C ASP A 210 6.82 -13.81 -10.40
N TRP A 211 7.54 -13.18 -9.47
CA TRP A 211 7.19 -11.84 -8.96
C TRP A 211 7.26 -10.78 -10.06
N PHE A 212 8.14 -10.96 -11.05
CA PHE A 212 8.28 -10.07 -12.20
C PHE A 212 7.04 -10.07 -13.09
N ASN A 213 6.23 -11.12 -13.06
CA ASN A 213 4.93 -11.18 -13.74
C ASN A 213 3.87 -10.29 -13.06
N ASN A 214 4.20 -9.65 -11.95
CA ASN A 214 3.35 -8.65 -11.31
C ASN A 214 3.74 -7.22 -11.72
N ILE A 215 4.86 -7.01 -12.40
CA ILE A 215 5.25 -5.67 -12.88
C ILE A 215 4.77 -5.52 -14.31
N HIS A 216 3.98 -4.47 -14.58
CA HIS A 216 3.43 -4.21 -15.90
C HIS A 216 3.62 -2.76 -16.29
N ILE A 217 3.65 -2.52 -17.58
CA ILE A 217 3.59 -1.17 -18.12
C ILE A 217 2.14 -0.71 -18.13
N HIS A 218 1.96 0.53 -17.71
CA HIS A 218 0.73 1.26 -17.90
C HIS A 218 1.03 2.46 -18.79
N ILE A 219 0.39 2.49 -19.96
CA ILE A 219 0.43 3.64 -20.86
C ILE A 219 -0.39 4.76 -20.22
N ASN A 220 0.20 5.94 -20.11
CA ASN A 220 -0.50 7.12 -19.66
C ASN A 220 -1.35 7.61 -20.85
N ASN A 221 -2.68 7.64 -20.67
CA ASN A 221 -3.59 8.13 -21.71
C ASN A 221 -3.50 9.66 -21.80
N SER A 222 -2.53 10.14 -22.54
CA SER A 222 -2.40 11.55 -22.86
C SER A 222 -2.24 11.68 -24.37
N ASN A 223 -3.28 12.22 -24.99
CA ASN A 223 -3.40 12.37 -26.45
C ASN A 223 -2.51 13.51 -27.00
N THR A 224 -1.40 13.82 -26.34
CA THR A 224 -0.55 14.96 -26.66
C THR A 224 0.55 14.51 -27.61
N SER A 225 0.56 15.06 -28.82
CA SER A 225 1.50 14.74 -29.91
C SER A 225 2.98 15.04 -29.63
N GLU A 226 3.29 15.55 -28.43
CA GLU A 226 4.61 16.02 -28.00
C GLU A 226 5.24 15.17 -26.89
N GLU A 227 4.57 14.10 -26.44
CA GLU A 227 5.08 13.34 -25.30
C GLU A 227 6.28 12.48 -25.65
N THR A 228 7.32 12.61 -24.84
CA THR A 228 8.47 11.73 -24.88
C THR A 228 8.07 10.34 -24.39
N ILE A 229 8.75 9.29 -24.86
CA ILE A 229 8.52 7.90 -24.40
C ILE A 229 8.59 7.80 -22.87
N PHE A 230 9.42 8.63 -22.23
CA PHE A 230 9.60 8.69 -20.77
C PHE A 230 8.40 9.27 -20.02
N GLU A 231 7.46 9.90 -20.70
CA GLU A 231 6.21 10.42 -20.12
C GLU A 231 4.99 9.60 -20.53
N ALA A 232 5.08 8.89 -21.65
CA ALA A 232 4.00 8.09 -22.21
C ALA A 232 3.69 6.80 -21.44
N PHE A 233 4.58 6.36 -20.53
CA PHE A 233 4.35 5.15 -19.74
C PHE A 233 4.76 5.27 -18.28
N SER A 234 4.30 4.29 -17.49
CA SER A 234 4.71 4.08 -16.11
C SER A 234 4.79 2.59 -15.79
N LEU A 235 5.59 2.21 -14.78
CA LEU A 235 5.53 0.88 -14.22
C LEU A 235 4.48 0.81 -13.11
N ARG A 236 3.71 -0.28 -13.11
CA ARG A 236 2.75 -0.62 -12.06
C ARG A 236 3.01 -2.02 -11.53
N TYR A 237 2.90 -2.16 -10.22
CA TYR A 237 2.90 -3.46 -9.56
C TYR A 237 1.46 -3.94 -9.38
N SER A 238 1.05 -4.94 -10.16
CA SER A 238 -0.24 -5.62 -10.03
C SER A 238 -0.29 -6.43 -8.74
N ILE A 239 -0.96 -5.91 -7.73
CA ILE A 239 -1.18 -6.60 -6.47
C ILE A 239 -2.25 -7.69 -6.67
N LYS A 240 -1.97 -8.92 -6.23
CA LYS A 240 -2.85 -10.09 -6.40
C LYS A 240 -3.26 -10.66 -5.04
N GLY A 241 -4.36 -11.43 -5.04
CA GLY A 241 -4.84 -12.19 -3.87
C GLY A 241 -5.08 -11.33 -2.63
N PRO A 242 -4.73 -11.80 -1.42
CA PRO A 242 -5.01 -11.09 -0.17
C PRO A 242 -4.27 -9.77 -0.02
N LEU A 243 -3.06 -9.65 -0.59
CA LEU A 243 -2.29 -8.40 -0.55
C LEU A 243 -3.07 -7.28 -1.22
N LYS A 244 -3.84 -7.59 -2.28
CA LYS A 244 -4.67 -6.62 -2.98
C LYS A 244 -5.75 -6.07 -2.08
N MET A 245 -6.36 -6.90 -1.25
CA MET A 245 -7.42 -6.45 -0.33
C MET A 245 -6.94 -5.32 0.58
N ILE A 246 -5.68 -5.40 1.04
CA ILE A 246 -5.08 -4.49 2.02
C ILE A 246 -4.36 -3.32 1.36
N PHE A 247 -3.46 -3.60 0.40
CA PHE A 247 -2.50 -2.61 -0.10
C PHE A 247 -2.89 -1.95 -1.43
N GLN A 248 -4.02 -2.32 -2.04
CA GLN A 248 -4.48 -1.70 -3.29
C GLN A 248 -4.69 -0.19 -3.16
N ALA A 249 -5.03 0.32 -1.97
CA ALA A 249 -5.21 1.74 -1.73
C ALA A 249 -3.96 2.58 -2.08
N TYR A 250 -2.77 1.99 -1.96
CA TYR A 250 -1.48 2.65 -2.18
C TYR A 250 -0.95 2.53 -3.61
N GLU A 251 -1.65 1.85 -4.52
CA GLU A 251 -1.18 1.69 -5.91
C GLU A 251 -0.96 3.04 -6.60
N LYS A 252 -1.82 4.03 -6.29
CA LYS A 252 -1.71 5.40 -6.83
C LYS A 252 -0.47 6.12 -6.30
N ASP A 253 -0.20 5.97 -5.01
CA ASP A 253 0.93 6.60 -4.33
C ASP A 253 2.25 6.11 -4.94
N TYR A 254 2.39 4.79 -5.07
CA TYR A 254 3.53 4.18 -5.73
C TYR A 254 3.66 4.58 -7.22
N HIS A 255 2.55 4.70 -7.93
CA HIS A 255 2.55 5.12 -9.33
C HIS A 255 3.04 6.58 -9.50
N LEU A 256 2.61 7.49 -8.63
CA LEU A 256 3.09 8.87 -8.63
C LEU A 256 4.59 8.94 -8.31
N LEU A 257 5.04 8.22 -7.28
CA LEU A 257 6.46 8.13 -6.92
C LEU A 257 7.30 7.60 -8.09
N PHE A 258 6.82 6.55 -8.76
CA PHE A 258 7.51 6.02 -9.93
C PHE A 258 7.67 7.08 -11.02
N ILE A 259 6.60 7.79 -11.41
CA ILE A 259 6.67 8.82 -12.46
C ILE A 259 7.71 9.88 -12.14
N PHE A 260 7.71 10.37 -10.89
CA PHE A 260 8.68 11.36 -10.44
C PHE A 260 10.13 10.85 -10.51
N LEU A 261 10.39 9.68 -9.93
CA LEU A 261 11.72 9.09 -9.92
C LEU A 261 12.21 8.75 -11.33
N TRP A 262 11.32 8.27 -12.17
CA TRP A 262 11.59 7.95 -13.57
C TRP A 262 12.00 9.20 -14.36
N ARG A 263 11.23 10.29 -14.24
CA ARG A 263 11.55 11.59 -14.88
C ARG A 263 12.87 12.16 -14.37
N LYS A 264 13.13 12.11 -13.06
CA LYS A 264 14.42 12.52 -12.48
C LYS A 264 15.58 11.76 -13.11
N THR A 265 15.47 10.44 -13.16
CA THR A 265 16.51 9.57 -13.73
C THR A 265 16.70 9.84 -15.22
N HIS A 266 15.63 10.12 -15.97
CA HIS A 266 15.72 10.50 -17.37
C HIS A 266 16.48 11.84 -17.57
N ILE A 267 16.17 12.88 -16.78
CA ILE A 267 16.88 14.17 -16.84
C ILE A 267 18.38 13.98 -16.56
N GLN A 268 18.71 13.21 -15.53
CA GLN A 268 20.10 12.93 -15.17
C GLN A 268 20.84 12.17 -16.29
N TYR A 269 20.16 11.22 -16.91
CA TYR A 269 20.71 10.49 -18.04
C TYR A 269 20.97 11.43 -19.23
N LYS A 270 20.02 12.31 -19.58
CA LYS A 270 20.18 13.31 -20.65
C LYS A 270 21.32 14.29 -20.41
N LEU A 271 21.51 14.75 -19.16
CA LEU A 271 22.67 15.58 -18.80
C LEU A 271 23.99 14.83 -19.03
N SER A 272 24.00 13.52 -18.79
CA SER A 272 25.15 12.67 -19.06
C SER A 272 25.39 12.51 -20.57
N SER A 273 24.34 12.38 -21.40
CA SER A 273 24.50 12.29 -22.86
C SER A 273 25.02 13.59 -23.48
N ILE A 274 24.59 14.76 -22.99
CA ILE A 274 25.10 16.08 -23.46
C ILE A 274 26.62 16.20 -23.28
N ALA A 275 27.20 15.51 -22.29
CA ALA A 275 28.66 15.50 -22.09
C ALA A 275 29.41 14.98 -23.34
N ARG A 276 28.83 13.99 -24.02
CA ARG A 276 29.38 13.42 -25.25
C ARG A 276 29.30 14.42 -26.40
N ASP A 277 28.18 15.13 -26.52
CA ASP A 277 27.95 16.10 -27.59
C ASP A 277 28.89 17.31 -27.44
N LEU A 278 29.06 17.81 -26.21
CA LEU A 278 30.03 18.87 -25.90
C LEU A 278 31.47 18.45 -26.22
N TYR A 279 31.83 17.19 -25.95
CA TYR A 279 33.16 16.67 -26.31
C TYR A 279 33.42 16.73 -27.83
N TYR A 280 32.44 16.35 -28.65
CA TYR A 280 32.55 16.45 -30.11
C TYR A 280 32.61 17.91 -30.61
N LEU A 281 31.82 18.80 -29.99
CA LEU A 281 31.87 20.24 -30.31
C LEU A 281 33.25 20.82 -30.03
N LYS A 282 33.85 20.51 -28.86
CA LYS A 282 35.21 20.96 -28.52
C LYS A 282 36.25 20.53 -29.56
N LYS A 283 36.17 19.29 -30.05
CA LYS A 283 37.07 18.79 -31.11
C LYS A 283 36.92 19.56 -32.43
N TYR A 284 35.73 20.04 -32.74
CA TYR A 284 35.46 20.88 -33.92
C TYR A 284 35.92 22.33 -33.71
N GLU A 285 35.94 22.77 -32.45
CA GLU A 285 36.27 24.12 -32.02
C GLU A 285 37.74 24.48 -32.11
N ASP A 286 38.62 23.49 -31.92
CA ASP A 286 40.07 23.62 -32.15
C ASP A 286 40.40 24.05 -33.60
N CYS A 287 39.41 24.06 -34.52
CA CYS A 287 39.51 24.56 -35.89
C CYS A 287 39.01 26.01 -36.11
N LYS A 288 38.36 26.70 -35.14
CA LYS A 288 37.85 28.08 -35.29
C LYS A 288 37.94 28.91 -33.98
N SER A 289 38.69 30.01 -34.01
CA SER A 289 39.03 30.84 -32.83
C SER A 289 37.88 31.60 -32.14
N GLY A 290 36.67 31.63 -32.69
CA GLY A 290 35.53 32.40 -32.15
C GLY A 290 34.56 31.64 -31.21
N PHE A 291 34.64 30.31 -31.17
CA PHE A 291 33.65 29.48 -30.45
C PHE A 291 33.99 29.25 -28.96
N ASN A 292 35.19 29.63 -28.53
CA ASN A 292 35.77 29.24 -27.23
C ASN A 292 35.03 29.84 -26.01
N SER A 293 34.35 30.99 -26.14
CA SER A 293 33.61 31.61 -25.03
C SER A 293 32.27 30.93 -24.77
N ILE A 294 31.48 30.71 -25.83
CA ILE A 294 30.14 30.12 -25.73
C ILE A 294 30.22 28.68 -25.21
N THR A 295 31.20 27.92 -25.69
CA THR A 295 31.37 26.53 -25.26
C THR A 295 31.82 26.43 -23.82
N LYS A 296 32.65 27.34 -23.33
CA LYS A 296 32.98 27.43 -21.88
C LYS A 296 31.73 27.68 -21.04
N GLU A 297 30.85 28.59 -21.46
CA GLU A 297 29.59 28.85 -20.77
C GLU A 297 28.67 27.62 -20.77
N LEU A 298 28.56 26.90 -21.89
CA LEU A 298 27.79 25.66 -21.98
C LEU A 298 28.35 24.55 -21.08
N TYR A 299 29.68 24.37 -21.05
CA TYR A 299 30.33 23.43 -20.14
C TYR A 299 30.08 23.79 -18.68
N PHE A 300 30.16 25.07 -18.34
CA PHE A 300 29.93 25.56 -16.98
C PHE A 300 28.47 25.32 -16.55
N LEU A 301 27.50 25.68 -17.40
CA LEU A 301 26.08 25.44 -17.13
C LEU A 301 25.80 23.94 -16.96
N LYS A 302 26.32 23.09 -17.86
CA LYS A 302 26.16 21.63 -17.77
C LYS A 302 26.76 21.08 -16.48
N TYR A 303 27.94 21.57 -16.08
CA TYR A 303 28.58 21.18 -14.82
C TYR A 303 27.71 21.55 -13.60
N GLN A 304 27.17 22.78 -13.57
CA GLN A 304 26.27 23.22 -12.50
C GLN A 304 25.02 22.35 -12.41
N LEU A 305 24.37 22.07 -13.55
CA LEU A 305 23.18 21.22 -13.60
C LEU A 305 23.46 19.77 -13.20
N THR A 306 24.58 19.20 -13.67
CA THR A 306 24.98 17.84 -13.28
C THR A 306 25.26 17.74 -11.78
N ASN A 307 25.98 18.72 -11.20
CA ASN A 307 26.25 18.73 -9.76
C ASN A 307 24.98 18.88 -8.93
N PHE A 308 24.06 19.76 -9.36
CA PHE A 308 22.75 19.89 -8.72
C PHE A 308 22.00 18.56 -8.76
N MET A 309 21.92 17.91 -9.92
CA MET A 309 21.23 16.61 -10.06
C MET A 309 21.89 15.50 -9.25
N PHE A 310 23.22 15.49 -9.13
CA PHE A 310 23.94 14.54 -8.29
C PHE A 310 23.57 14.69 -6.81
N HIS A 311 23.58 15.93 -6.28
CA HIS A 311 23.16 16.18 -4.90
C HIS A 311 21.69 15.87 -4.67
N LEU A 312 20.82 16.21 -5.63
CA LEU A 312 19.39 15.92 -5.57
C LEU A 312 19.14 14.40 -5.57
N GLU A 313 19.83 13.64 -6.42
CA GLU A 313 19.74 12.19 -6.42
C GLU A 313 20.24 11.59 -5.12
N TYR A 314 21.40 12.03 -4.63
CA TYR A 314 21.94 11.53 -3.38
C TYR A 314 20.94 11.74 -2.24
N TYR A 315 20.36 12.94 -2.13
CA TYR A 315 19.34 13.25 -1.14
C TYR A 315 18.10 12.35 -1.29
N ILE A 316 17.51 12.26 -2.48
CA ILE A 316 16.28 11.48 -2.70
C ILE A 316 16.52 9.99 -2.41
N VAL A 317 17.62 9.42 -2.89
CA VAL A 317 17.90 7.99 -2.74
C VAL A 317 18.30 7.68 -1.29
N HIS A 318 19.31 8.35 -0.76
CA HIS A 318 19.92 7.96 0.52
C HIS A 318 19.22 8.58 1.73
N GLU A 319 18.91 9.88 1.68
CA GLU A 319 18.34 10.60 2.83
C GLU A 319 16.82 10.46 2.94
N VAL A 320 16.14 10.06 1.85
CA VAL A 320 14.69 9.87 1.81
C VAL A 320 14.32 8.41 1.64
N ILE A 321 14.55 7.80 0.47
CA ILE A 321 14.03 6.46 0.15
C ILE A 321 14.68 5.37 1.01
N GLU A 322 16.01 5.24 0.98
CA GLU A 322 16.73 4.16 1.69
C GLU A 322 16.63 4.33 3.21
N LYS A 323 16.66 5.57 3.71
CA LYS A 323 16.46 5.88 5.12
C LYS A 323 15.08 5.44 5.61
N GLU A 324 14.02 5.82 4.91
CA GLU A 324 12.65 5.47 5.32
C GLU A 324 12.37 3.98 5.10
N TRP A 325 12.94 3.37 4.06
CA TRP A 325 12.92 1.93 3.86
C TRP A 325 13.59 1.17 5.02
N TYR A 326 14.75 1.64 5.49
CA TYR A 326 15.42 1.06 6.65
C TYR A 326 14.54 1.13 7.92
N TYR A 327 13.92 2.28 8.19
CA TYR A 327 13.01 2.42 9.33
C TYR A 327 11.76 1.53 9.21
N PHE A 328 11.22 1.40 8.00
CA PHE A 328 10.13 0.49 7.72
C PHE A 328 10.52 -0.97 7.97
N LEU A 329 11.66 -1.43 7.44
CA LEU A 329 12.15 -2.80 7.66
C LEU A 329 12.39 -3.09 9.14
N TYR A 330 12.98 -2.13 9.85
CA TYR A 330 13.17 -2.24 11.30
C TYR A 330 11.82 -2.39 12.00
N SER A 331 10.85 -1.52 11.71
CA SER A 331 9.51 -1.60 12.30
C SER A 331 8.80 -2.91 11.95
N PHE A 332 8.85 -3.34 10.69
CA PHE A 332 8.23 -4.55 10.17
C PHE A 332 8.67 -5.83 10.89
N LYS A 333 9.93 -5.88 11.34
CA LYS A 333 10.49 -6.97 12.13
C LYS A 333 9.78 -7.13 13.48
N TYR A 334 9.40 -6.02 14.11
CA TYR A 334 8.77 -5.98 15.44
C TYR A 334 7.25 -5.85 15.40
N CYS A 335 6.63 -5.60 14.24
CA CYS A 335 5.18 -5.58 14.10
C CYS A 335 4.55 -6.91 14.52
N THR A 336 3.55 -6.82 15.40
CA THR A 336 2.80 -7.98 15.91
C THR A 336 1.45 -8.13 15.21
N SER A 337 0.87 -7.03 14.74
CA SER A 337 -0.42 -7.00 14.05
C SER A 337 -0.29 -6.48 12.62
N ILE A 338 -1.29 -6.78 11.78
CA ILE A 338 -1.37 -6.21 10.44
C ILE A 338 -1.55 -4.68 10.48
N ASP A 339 -2.24 -4.16 11.49
CA ASP A 339 -2.44 -2.72 11.66
C ASP A 339 -1.11 -1.99 11.94
N ASP A 340 -0.19 -2.62 12.69
CA ASP A 340 1.16 -2.09 12.89
C ASP A 340 1.91 -1.95 11.55
N VAL A 341 1.78 -2.95 10.68
CA VAL A 341 2.41 -2.94 9.35
C VAL A 341 1.81 -1.87 8.45
N ILE A 342 0.48 -1.75 8.43
CA ILE A 342 -0.21 -0.72 7.65
C ILE A 342 0.25 0.67 8.10
N LYS A 343 0.24 0.94 9.42
CA LYS A 343 0.71 2.22 9.98
C LYS A 343 2.18 2.51 9.67
N ALA A 344 3.05 1.50 9.74
CA ALA A 344 4.47 1.65 9.41
C ALA A 344 4.66 1.95 7.91
N HIS A 345 3.89 1.28 7.06
CA HIS A 345 3.90 1.46 5.61
C HIS A 345 3.37 2.85 5.19
N GLU A 346 2.24 3.28 5.75
CA GLU A 346 1.67 4.62 5.56
C GLU A 346 2.67 5.72 5.96
N ARG A 347 3.34 5.54 7.12
CA ARG A 347 4.37 6.48 7.59
C ARG A 347 5.54 6.56 6.62
N MET A 348 6.04 5.42 6.15
CA MET A 348 7.13 5.37 5.18
C MET A 348 6.74 6.10 3.89
N LEU A 349 5.58 5.79 3.32
CA LEU A 349 5.11 6.45 2.10
C LEU A 349 4.93 7.95 2.31
N SER A 350 4.24 8.38 3.37
CA SER A 350 4.02 9.80 3.67
C SER A 350 5.34 10.57 3.78
N ARG A 351 6.35 9.99 4.46
CA ARG A 351 7.68 10.62 4.57
C ARG A 351 8.45 10.64 3.26
N ILE A 352 8.34 9.60 2.44
CA ILE A 352 8.92 9.61 1.09
C ILE A 352 8.26 10.69 0.23
N PHE A 353 6.93 10.84 0.27
CA PHE A 353 6.23 11.92 -0.45
C PHE A 353 6.67 13.31 0.00
N MET A 354 6.78 13.52 1.31
CA MET A 354 7.26 14.78 1.87
C MET A 354 8.71 15.05 1.46
N GLY A 355 9.60 14.07 1.58
CA GLY A 355 11.02 14.19 1.22
C GLY A 355 11.27 14.32 -0.28
N THR A 356 10.37 13.82 -1.13
CA THR A 356 10.43 13.99 -2.60
C THR A 356 9.78 15.30 -3.08
N LEU A 357 9.33 16.17 -2.16
CA LEU A 357 8.66 17.44 -2.46
C LEU A 357 7.38 17.28 -3.31
N MET A 358 6.76 16.10 -3.24
CA MET A 358 5.52 15.78 -3.97
C MET A 358 4.26 15.96 -3.13
N ASP A 359 4.40 16.34 -1.86
CA ASP A 359 3.26 16.60 -1.01
C ASP A 359 2.47 17.84 -1.50
N THR A 360 1.24 17.60 -1.93
CA THR A 360 0.33 18.63 -2.43
C THR A 360 -0.25 19.54 -1.34
N GLN A 361 0.07 19.32 -0.06
CA GLN A 361 -0.31 20.26 1.01
C GLN A 361 0.45 21.60 0.94
N TYR A 362 1.43 21.74 0.05
CA TYR A 362 2.17 22.99 -0.22
C TYR A 362 2.06 23.47 -1.67
N LYS A 363 0.88 23.33 -2.29
CA LYS A 363 0.54 24.17 -3.45
C LYS A 363 -0.11 25.45 -2.93
N VAL A 364 0.73 26.50 -2.81
CA VAL A 364 0.33 27.90 -2.55
C VAL A 364 -0.63 28.39 -3.61
#